data_AF-A0A7V3M6I8-F1
#
_entry.id   AF-A0A7V3M6I8-F1
#
_cell.length_a   1.000
_cell.length_b   1.000
_cell.length_c   1.000
_cell.angle_alpha   90.00
_cell.angle_beta   90.00
_cell.angle_gamma   90.00
#
_symmetry.space_group_name_H-M   'P 1'
#
loop_
_entity.id
_entity.type
_entity.pdbx_description
1 polymer ?
#
loop_
_entity_poly.entity_id
_entity_poly.type
_entity_poly.pdbx_seq_one_letter_code
_entity_poly.pdbx_strand_id
1 'polypeptide(L)'
;LAGEGVLFSNICSIGNRTVRGLEGVLASFPPLPSESIVKMKFSNNIKTLPQILKERGYENIFIYGGRGLFDNMKAFALRYGFDSFIEQKDFKNPVFTTIWGVCDEEIFDMSLEKAKESYNKGKPFFFLTLSVSNHKPYTYPPGRIPEDPQKKKRANAVKYTDWALGNFFDKAKKEPFYKNTIFVVIADHGARVYGSQEIPIKSYEIPLLIIAPGLKSSVNPTLGSSIDVPPTILDLLNLSYVSPFFGKSLFSGSKNRWVPLNHNRDIGYYDGKDMVVLGLNKTIFYYLEKGKSNIEKTDSVEPFKKDTAISIFQTAWEIYKNGL
;
A
#
# COMPACT_ATOMS: atom_id res chain seq x y z
N LEU A 1 -14.62 -12.59 2.06
CA LEU A 1 -13.45 -11.82 2.54
C LEU A 1 -13.79 -10.68 3.50
N ALA A 2 -14.55 -9.65 3.11
CA ALA A 2 -14.80 -8.49 4.00
C ALA A 2 -15.45 -8.85 5.36
N GLY A 3 -16.23 -9.93 5.41
CA GLY A 3 -16.81 -10.48 6.65
C GLY A 3 -15.91 -11.46 7.43
N GLU A 4 -14.64 -11.58 7.06
CA GLU A 4 -13.71 -12.57 7.65
C GLU A 4 -12.54 -11.92 8.41
N GLY A 5 -12.52 -10.58 8.47
CA GLY A 5 -11.48 -9.82 9.14
C GLY A 5 -11.93 -8.39 9.44
N VAL A 6 -10.98 -7.50 9.70
CA VAL A 6 -11.25 -6.09 9.99
C VAL A 6 -11.16 -5.29 8.70
N LEU A 7 -12.30 -4.75 8.26
CA LEU A 7 -12.38 -3.84 7.14
C LEU A 7 -12.19 -2.40 7.63
N PHE A 8 -11.11 -1.75 7.23
CA PHE A 8 -10.90 -0.34 7.51
C PHE A 8 -11.57 0.51 6.44
N SER A 9 -12.51 1.35 6.85
CA SER A 9 -13.39 2.11 5.95
C SER A 9 -12.97 3.57 5.74
N ASN A 10 -11.86 3.99 6.35
CA ASN A 10 -11.38 5.36 6.32
C ASN A 10 -9.85 5.43 6.14
N ILE A 11 -9.36 4.79 5.07
CA ILE A 11 -7.93 4.73 4.74
C ILE A 11 -7.68 5.50 3.46
N CYS A 12 -6.60 6.29 3.43
CA CYS A 12 -6.14 6.96 2.22
C CYS A 12 -4.79 6.41 1.75
N SER A 13 -4.55 6.41 0.44
CA SER A 13 -3.20 6.26 -0.10
C SER A 13 -2.42 7.55 0.16
N ILE A 14 -1.11 7.45 0.34
CA ILE A 14 -0.25 8.64 0.44
C ILE A 14 0.04 9.29 -0.92
N GLY A 15 -0.42 8.70 -2.02
CA GLY A 15 -0.12 9.14 -3.37
C GLY A 15 -1.06 8.54 -4.40
N ASN A 16 -0.88 8.91 -5.66
CA ASN A 16 -1.70 8.47 -6.79
C ASN A 16 -0.94 7.57 -7.79
N ARG A 17 0.16 6.94 -7.34
CA ARG A 17 1.01 6.05 -8.15
C ARG A 17 1.44 4.84 -7.32
N THR A 18 1.65 3.70 -7.98
CA THR A 18 2.06 2.44 -7.34
C THR A 18 3.30 2.60 -6.46
N VAL A 19 4.32 3.33 -6.93
CA VAL A 19 5.54 3.59 -6.12
C VAL A 19 5.28 4.36 -4.83
N ARG A 20 4.20 5.16 -4.74
CA ARG A 20 3.79 5.84 -3.50
C ARG A 20 3.01 4.90 -2.59
N GLY A 21 2.19 4.01 -3.16
CA GLY A 21 1.56 2.92 -2.41
C GLY A 21 2.61 2.02 -1.76
N LEU A 22 3.61 1.56 -2.54
CA LEU A 22 4.74 0.76 -2.07
C LEU A 22 5.55 1.47 -0.97
N GLU A 23 5.84 2.75 -1.15
CA GLU A 23 6.50 3.59 -0.14
C GLU A 23 5.75 3.57 1.20
N GLY A 24 4.43 3.78 1.18
CA GLY A 24 3.63 3.76 2.40
C GLY A 24 3.62 2.39 3.07
N VAL A 25 3.28 1.33 2.33
CA VAL A 25 3.10 -0.02 2.90
C VAL A 25 4.40 -0.72 3.28
N LEU A 26 5.56 -0.19 2.88
CA LEU A 26 6.87 -0.78 3.22
C LEU A 26 7.70 0.10 4.15
N ALA A 27 7.69 1.43 4.00
CA ALA A 27 8.58 2.31 4.76
C ALA A 27 7.89 3.06 5.90
N SER A 28 6.56 3.07 5.96
CA SER A 28 5.81 3.89 6.94
C SER A 28 6.28 5.35 6.96
N PHE A 29 6.65 5.88 5.80
CA PHE A 29 7.29 7.18 5.65
C PHE A 29 6.39 8.11 4.85
N PRO A 30 6.23 9.39 5.26
CA PRO A 30 5.45 10.35 4.49
C PRO A 30 6.11 10.60 3.12
N PRO A 31 5.32 10.88 2.08
CA PRO A 31 5.85 11.11 0.75
C PRO A 31 6.68 12.39 0.75
N LEU A 32 7.92 12.28 0.27
CA LEU A 32 8.76 13.45 0.02
C LEU A 32 8.31 14.18 -1.26
N PRO A 33 8.52 15.51 -1.36
CA PRO A 33 8.22 16.24 -2.58
C PRO A 33 8.90 15.60 -3.80
N SER A 34 8.20 15.64 -4.94
CA SER A 34 8.64 15.06 -6.22
C SER A 34 8.52 13.54 -6.33
N GLU A 35 9.61 12.79 -6.17
CA GLU A 35 9.66 11.35 -6.48
C GLU A 35 9.50 10.48 -5.22
N SER A 36 9.03 9.25 -5.41
CA SER A 36 8.96 8.23 -4.34
C SER A 36 10.36 7.75 -3.95
N ILE A 37 10.58 7.43 -2.68
CA ILE A 37 11.83 6.78 -2.22
C ILE A 37 12.16 5.50 -2.99
N VAL A 38 11.16 4.85 -3.61
CA VAL A 38 11.34 3.69 -4.49
C VAL A 38 12.22 4.01 -5.70
N LYS A 39 12.12 5.25 -6.20
CA LYS A 39 12.84 5.73 -7.38
C LYS A 39 14.04 6.63 -7.04
N MET A 40 14.14 7.08 -5.79
CA MET A 40 15.25 7.90 -5.35
C MET A 40 16.50 7.06 -5.05
N LYS A 41 17.62 7.74 -4.77
CA LYS A 41 18.85 7.07 -4.33
C LYS A 41 18.60 6.34 -3.02
N PHE A 42 19.27 5.21 -2.84
CA PHE A 42 19.20 4.47 -1.58
C PHE A 42 19.66 5.35 -0.41
N SER A 43 18.93 5.27 0.71
CA SER A 43 19.26 5.95 1.96
C SER A 43 19.33 4.93 3.09
N ASN A 44 20.47 4.87 3.79
CA ASN A 44 20.62 4.06 5.00
C ASN A 44 19.76 4.56 6.16
N ASN A 45 19.21 5.77 6.04
CA ASN A 45 18.44 6.43 7.09
C ASN A 45 16.95 6.04 7.05
N ILE A 46 16.52 5.33 6.02
CA ILE A 46 15.16 4.79 5.93
C ILE A 46 15.20 3.32 6.31
N LYS A 47 14.33 2.96 7.26
CA LYS A 47 14.03 1.57 7.59
C LYS A 47 12.76 1.15 6.86
N THR A 48 12.66 -0.12 6.51
CA THR A 48 11.46 -0.70 5.89
C THR A 48 11.02 -1.97 6.63
N LEU A 49 9.75 -2.32 6.51
CA LEU A 49 9.17 -3.52 7.09
C LEU A 49 9.94 -4.80 6.70
N PRO A 50 10.33 -5.04 5.44
CA PRO A 50 11.12 -6.22 5.10
C PRO A 50 12.46 -6.24 5.82
N GLN A 51 13.16 -5.11 5.97
CA GLN A 51 14.41 -5.08 6.75
C GLN A 51 14.19 -5.49 8.21
N ILE A 52 13.14 -4.98 8.86
CA ILE A 52 12.80 -5.34 10.24
C ILE A 52 12.46 -6.83 10.34
N LEU A 53 11.67 -7.36 9.41
CA LEU A 53 11.28 -8.78 9.39
C LEU A 53 12.47 -9.70 9.07
N LYS A 54 13.39 -9.27 8.20
CA LYS A 54 14.63 -10.00 7.89
C LYS A 54 15.51 -10.17 9.12
N GLU A 55 15.62 -9.14 9.96
CA GLU A 55 16.32 -9.20 11.25
C GLU A 55 15.66 -10.18 12.24
N ARG A 56 14.40 -10.58 11.98
CA ARG A 56 13.64 -11.58 12.74
C ARG A 56 13.57 -12.94 12.03
N GLY A 57 14.41 -13.16 11.02
CA GLY A 57 14.52 -14.45 10.32
C GLY A 57 13.45 -14.71 9.28
N TYR A 58 12.63 -13.72 8.91
CA TYR A 58 11.62 -13.87 7.87
C TYR A 58 12.27 -14.02 6.49
N GLU A 59 11.66 -14.85 5.65
CA GLU A 59 11.88 -14.86 4.21
C GLU A 59 11.02 -13.78 3.55
N ASN A 60 11.68 -12.85 2.85
CA ASN A 60 11.00 -11.74 2.22
C ASN A 60 11.01 -11.90 0.70
N ILE A 61 9.84 -12.01 0.07
CA ILE A 61 9.71 -12.16 -1.39
C ILE A 61 8.78 -11.08 -1.94
N PHE A 62 9.24 -10.37 -2.97
CA PHE A 62 8.38 -9.51 -3.79
C PHE A 62 7.94 -10.31 -5.01
N ILE A 63 6.64 -10.45 -5.22
CA ILE A 63 6.04 -11.20 -6.33
C ILE A 63 5.31 -10.24 -7.27
N TYR A 64 5.75 -10.19 -8.53
CA TYR A 64 5.22 -9.29 -9.55
C TYR A 64 5.16 -9.96 -10.92
N GLY A 65 4.04 -9.88 -11.62
CA GLY A 65 3.90 -10.49 -12.96
C GLY A 65 4.57 -9.72 -14.09
N GLY A 66 4.98 -8.47 -13.85
CA GLY A 66 5.66 -7.61 -14.83
C GLY A 66 7.19 -7.65 -14.69
N ARG A 67 7.86 -6.71 -15.35
CA ARG A 67 9.33 -6.59 -15.32
C ARG A 67 9.78 -5.75 -14.13
N GLY A 68 10.69 -6.26 -13.30
CA GLY A 68 11.13 -5.59 -12.08
C GLY A 68 11.94 -4.31 -12.32
N LEU A 69 12.44 -4.09 -13.53
CA LEU A 69 13.09 -2.83 -13.94
C LEU A 69 12.09 -1.66 -13.98
N PHE A 70 10.81 -1.94 -14.24
CA PHE A 70 9.76 -0.93 -14.23
C PHE A 70 9.73 -0.21 -12.88
N ASP A 71 9.71 1.12 -12.90
CA ASP A 71 9.68 1.97 -11.71
C ASP A 71 10.78 1.67 -10.67
N ASN A 72 11.91 1.06 -11.10
CA ASN A 72 13.03 0.70 -10.23
C ASN A 72 12.67 -0.29 -9.10
N MET A 73 11.53 -1.01 -9.22
CA MET A 73 10.97 -1.82 -8.13
C MET A 73 11.91 -2.93 -7.66
N LYS A 74 12.56 -3.66 -8.57
CA LYS A 74 13.49 -4.75 -8.20
C LYS A 74 14.71 -4.24 -7.47
N ALA A 75 15.30 -3.16 -7.96
CA ALA A 75 16.49 -2.59 -7.35
C ALA A 75 16.18 -1.95 -5.99
N PHE A 76 14.97 -1.41 -5.80
CA PHE A 76 14.46 -0.99 -4.50
C PHE A 76 14.27 -2.21 -3.57
N ALA A 77 13.48 -3.19 -4.00
CA ALA A 77 13.13 -4.35 -3.17
C ALA A 77 14.37 -5.05 -2.58
N LEU A 78 15.34 -5.38 -3.43
CA LEU A 78 16.56 -6.08 -3.00
C LEU A 78 17.44 -5.23 -2.06
N ARG A 79 17.43 -3.91 -2.21
CA ARG A 79 18.15 -2.99 -1.32
C ARG A 79 17.44 -2.78 0.02
N TYR A 80 16.11 -2.87 0.03
CA TYR A 80 15.28 -2.63 1.22
C TYR A 80 14.73 -3.95 1.80
N GLY A 81 15.57 -4.98 1.85
CA GLY A 81 15.37 -6.12 2.73
C GLY A 81 14.58 -7.29 2.14
N PHE A 82 14.16 -7.25 0.88
CA PHE A 82 13.68 -8.46 0.21
C PHE A 82 14.83 -9.41 -0.14
N ASP A 83 14.64 -10.71 0.08
CA ASP A 83 15.62 -11.74 -0.26
C ASP A 83 15.57 -12.08 -1.75
N SER A 84 14.37 -12.01 -2.35
CA SER A 84 14.19 -12.28 -3.77
C SER A 84 13.06 -11.44 -4.37
N PHE A 85 13.11 -11.33 -5.71
CA PHE A 85 12.10 -10.64 -6.51
C PHE A 85 11.71 -11.57 -7.66
N ILE A 86 10.47 -12.06 -7.64
CA ILE A 86 9.88 -12.85 -8.71
C ILE A 86 9.27 -11.89 -9.71
N GLU A 87 9.69 -12.01 -10.97
CA GLU A 87 9.25 -11.17 -12.07
C GLU A 87 8.72 -12.00 -13.25
N GLN A 88 8.21 -11.35 -14.29
CA GLN A 88 7.59 -11.97 -15.46
C GLN A 88 8.30 -13.22 -16.00
N LYS A 89 9.64 -13.21 -16.07
CA LYS A 89 10.45 -14.30 -16.64
C LYS A 89 10.44 -15.58 -15.80
N ASP A 90 10.05 -15.48 -14.53
CA ASP A 90 10.06 -16.59 -13.58
C ASP A 90 8.75 -17.41 -13.65
N PHE A 91 7.73 -16.89 -14.33
CA PHE A 91 6.48 -17.60 -14.61
C PHE A 91 6.62 -18.43 -15.88
N LYS A 92 6.54 -19.76 -15.74
CA LYS A 92 6.69 -20.69 -16.87
C LYS A 92 5.34 -20.95 -17.53
N ASN A 93 5.26 -20.71 -18.84
CA ASN A 93 4.08 -20.96 -19.68
C ASN A 93 2.79 -20.33 -19.10
N PRO A 94 2.76 -19.00 -18.90
CA PRO A 94 1.63 -18.38 -18.26
C PRO A 94 0.35 -18.56 -19.07
N VAL A 95 -0.75 -18.89 -18.39
CA VAL A 95 -2.09 -19.04 -18.99
C VAL A 95 -2.51 -17.75 -19.69
N PHE A 96 -2.15 -16.60 -19.11
CA PHE A 96 -2.43 -15.31 -19.74
C PHE A 96 -1.41 -14.25 -19.36
N THR A 97 -0.97 -13.49 -20.36
CA THR A 97 -0.08 -12.32 -20.16
C THR A 97 -0.73 -11.09 -20.77
N THR A 98 -0.87 -10.05 -19.96
CA THR A 98 -1.25 -8.70 -20.39
C THR A 98 0.00 -7.97 -20.91
N ILE A 99 -0.18 -6.77 -21.48
CA ILE A 99 0.97 -5.91 -21.82
C ILE A 99 1.79 -5.48 -20.59
N TRP A 100 1.22 -5.59 -19.38
CA TRP A 100 1.85 -5.22 -18.11
C TRP A 100 2.55 -6.39 -17.43
N GLY A 101 2.25 -7.62 -17.83
CA GLY A 101 2.77 -8.83 -17.20
C GLY A 101 1.76 -9.96 -17.11
N VAL A 102 2.19 -11.03 -16.46
CA VAL A 102 1.40 -12.23 -16.15
C VAL A 102 0.14 -11.87 -15.37
N CYS A 103 -0.98 -12.55 -15.64
CA CYS A 103 -2.27 -12.21 -15.05
C CYS A 103 -2.35 -12.47 -13.53
N ASP A 104 -3.33 -11.83 -12.87
CA ASP A 104 -3.42 -11.83 -11.40
C ASP A 104 -3.65 -13.23 -10.80
N GLU A 105 -4.39 -14.12 -11.48
CA GLU A 105 -4.59 -15.52 -11.07
C GLU A 105 -3.24 -16.23 -10.84
N GLU A 106 -2.30 -16.08 -11.77
CA GLU A 106 -1.01 -16.77 -11.71
C GLU A 106 -0.04 -16.08 -10.74
N ILE A 107 -0.12 -14.76 -10.61
CA ILE A 107 0.63 -14.01 -9.58
C ILE A 107 0.24 -14.50 -8.19
N PHE A 108 -1.07 -14.67 -7.93
CA PHE A 108 -1.54 -15.18 -6.64
C PHE A 108 -1.22 -16.66 -6.43
N ASP A 109 -1.31 -17.49 -7.48
CA ASP A 109 -0.91 -18.90 -7.40
C ASP A 109 0.59 -19.06 -7.09
N MET A 110 1.45 -18.22 -7.67
CA MET A 110 2.88 -18.15 -7.33
C MET A 110 3.10 -17.76 -5.86
N SER A 111 2.32 -16.80 -5.34
CA SER A 111 2.37 -16.41 -3.92
C SER A 111 2.00 -17.58 -3.00
N LEU A 112 0.97 -18.34 -3.37
CA LEU A 112 0.57 -19.55 -2.67
C LEU A 112 1.67 -20.63 -2.70
N GLU A 113 2.26 -20.88 -3.86
CA GLU A 113 3.36 -21.85 -4.03
C GLU A 113 4.54 -21.51 -3.13
N LYS A 114 4.99 -20.25 -3.15
CA LYS A 114 6.09 -19.79 -2.28
C LYS A 114 5.74 -19.88 -0.81
N ALA A 115 4.48 -19.67 -0.43
CA ALA A 115 4.09 -19.73 0.98
C ALA A 115 4.17 -21.17 1.49
N LYS A 116 3.78 -22.13 0.66
CA LYS A 116 3.96 -23.57 0.94
C LYS A 116 5.43 -23.93 1.05
N GLU A 117 6.27 -23.45 0.14
CA GLU A 117 7.72 -23.71 0.18
C GLU A 117 8.36 -23.20 1.48
N SER A 118 8.10 -21.94 1.86
CA SER A 118 8.63 -21.35 3.10
C SER A 118 8.09 -22.06 4.34
N TYR A 119 6.79 -22.36 4.36
CA TYR A 119 6.16 -23.10 5.46
C TYR A 119 6.77 -24.49 5.64
N ASN A 120 6.98 -25.25 4.56
CA ASN A 120 7.58 -26.58 4.61
C ASN A 120 9.04 -26.56 5.06
N LYS A 121 9.75 -25.43 4.87
CA LYS A 121 11.09 -25.20 5.40
C LYS A 121 11.10 -24.72 6.85
N GLY A 122 9.93 -24.51 7.47
CA GLY A 122 9.80 -23.97 8.83
C GLY A 122 10.22 -22.50 8.94
N LYS A 123 10.22 -21.74 7.83
CA LYS A 123 10.68 -20.35 7.80
C LYS A 123 9.47 -19.41 7.84
N PRO A 124 9.40 -18.43 8.76
CA PRO A 124 8.38 -17.38 8.70
C PRO A 124 8.59 -16.56 7.42
N PHE A 125 7.52 -16.04 6.85
CA PHE A 125 7.58 -15.37 5.56
C PHE A 125 6.79 -14.06 5.53
N PHE A 126 7.28 -13.12 4.73
CA PHE A 126 6.58 -11.89 4.37
C PHE A 126 6.64 -11.71 2.86
N PHE A 127 5.49 -11.82 2.21
CA PHE A 127 5.39 -11.63 0.77
C PHE A 127 4.60 -10.39 0.43
N LEU A 128 5.16 -9.57 -0.44
CA LEU A 128 4.43 -8.51 -1.10
C LEU A 128 4.06 -8.99 -2.50
N THR A 129 2.76 -9.16 -2.76
CA THR A 129 2.22 -9.61 -4.05
C THR A 129 1.51 -8.46 -4.74
N LEU A 130 1.98 -8.05 -5.92
CA LEU A 130 1.47 -6.89 -6.65
C LEU A 130 0.72 -7.33 -7.92
N SER A 131 -0.60 -7.11 -7.94
CA SER A 131 -1.47 -7.37 -9.11
C SER A 131 -1.16 -6.43 -10.27
N VAL A 132 -1.48 -6.85 -11.51
CA VAL A 132 -1.20 -6.07 -12.73
C VAL A 132 -2.39 -5.92 -13.68
N SER A 133 -3.42 -6.76 -13.55
CA SER A 133 -4.45 -6.90 -14.60
C SER A 133 -5.38 -5.69 -14.71
N ASN A 134 -5.53 -4.91 -13.63
CA ASN A 134 -6.32 -3.67 -13.60
C ASN A 134 -5.60 -2.47 -14.25
N HIS A 135 -4.93 -2.67 -15.38
CA HIS A 135 -4.31 -1.63 -16.17
C HIS A 135 -4.82 -1.63 -17.61
N LYS A 136 -4.91 -0.43 -18.22
CA LYS A 136 -5.31 -0.27 -19.63
C LYS A 136 -4.38 -1.11 -20.53
N PRO A 137 -4.88 -1.95 -21.45
CA PRO A 137 -6.22 -1.96 -22.02
C PRO A 137 -7.26 -2.83 -21.29
N TYR A 138 -7.02 -3.26 -20.05
CA TYR A 138 -7.95 -4.02 -19.21
C TYR A 138 -8.28 -5.41 -19.77
N THR A 139 -7.25 -6.12 -20.18
CA THR A 139 -7.32 -7.49 -20.70
C THR A 139 -7.12 -8.51 -19.58
N TYR A 140 -7.85 -9.62 -19.63
CA TYR A 140 -7.81 -10.72 -18.67
C TYR A 140 -8.20 -12.04 -19.36
N PRO A 141 -7.87 -13.22 -18.80
CA PRO A 141 -8.25 -14.50 -19.38
C PRO A 141 -9.79 -14.70 -19.40
N PRO A 142 -10.35 -15.25 -20.49
CA PRO A 142 -11.78 -15.55 -20.55
C PRO A 142 -12.16 -16.70 -19.62
N GLY A 143 -13.47 -16.79 -19.29
CA GLY A 143 -14.03 -17.93 -18.54
C GLY A 143 -13.81 -17.88 -17.02
N ARG A 144 -13.25 -16.79 -16.48
CA ARG A 144 -13.12 -16.56 -15.04
C ARG A 144 -14.27 -15.76 -14.44
N ILE A 145 -14.76 -14.78 -15.20
CA ILE A 145 -15.95 -14.00 -14.92
C ILE A 145 -16.89 -14.05 -16.13
N PRO A 146 -18.20 -13.77 -15.97
CA PRO A 146 -19.16 -13.80 -17.09
C PRO A 146 -18.89 -12.75 -18.17
N GLU A 147 -18.21 -11.65 -17.82
CA GLU A 147 -17.93 -10.57 -18.75
C GLU A 147 -16.88 -10.95 -19.80
N ASP A 148 -17.10 -10.42 -21.01
CA ASP A 148 -16.16 -10.59 -22.13
C ASP A 148 -14.91 -9.69 -21.96
N PRO A 149 -13.69 -10.24 -22.00
CA PRO A 149 -12.45 -9.47 -21.92
C PRO A 149 -12.23 -8.54 -23.12
N GLN A 150 -12.84 -8.79 -24.29
CA GLN A 150 -12.71 -7.93 -25.46
C GLN A 150 -13.36 -6.56 -25.28
N LYS A 151 -14.30 -6.43 -24.32
CA LYS A 151 -14.92 -5.14 -23.98
C LYS A 151 -13.95 -4.15 -23.36
N LYS A 152 -12.78 -4.60 -22.86
CA LYS A 152 -11.68 -3.73 -22.38
C LYS A 152 -12.14 -2.66 -21.38
N LYS A 153 -13.09 -3.02 -20.52
CA LYS A 153 -13.65 -2.14 -19.47
C LYS A 153 -12.88 -2.34 -18.17
N ARG A 154 -12.46 -1.24 -17.54
CA ARG A 154 -11.82 -1.28 -16.22
C ARG A 154 -12.65 -2.04 -15.18
N ALA A 155 -13.96 -1.83 -15.15
CA ALA A 155 -14.85 -2.53 -14.21
C ALA A 155 -14.75 -4.06 -14.34
N ASN A 156 -14.56 -4.59 -15.55
CA ASN A 156 -14.40 -6.02 -15.78
C ASN A 156 -13.02 -6.51 -15.30
N ALA A 157 -11.96 -5.73 -15.55
CA ALA A 157 -10.64 -6.08 -15.01
C ALA A 157 -10.60 -6.05 -13.48
N VAL A 158 -11.30 -5.11 -12.83
CA VAL A 158 -11.48 -5.10 -11.37
C VAL A 158 -12.22 -6.36 -10.90
N LYS A 159 -13.33 -6.74 -11.56
CA LYS A 159 -14.05 -7.99 -11.24
C LYS A 159 -13.18 -9.23 -11.44
N TYR A 160 -12.32 -9.24 -12.46
CA TYR A 160 -11.38 -10.33 -12.67
C TYR A 160 -10.34 -10.41 -11.55
N THR A 161 -9.75 -9.28 -11.13
CA THR A 161 -8.83 -9.24 -9.98
C THR A 161 -9.53 -9.68 -8.69
N ASP A 162 -10.79 -9.29 -8.48
CA ASP A 162 -11.61 -9.73 -7.34
C ASP A 162 -11.84 -11.25 -7.36
N TRP A 163 -12.21 -11.82 -8.52
CA TRP A 163 -12.32 -13.26 -8.70
C TRP A 163 -10.99 -13.98 -8.42
N ALA A 164 -9.89 -13.48 -8.95
CA ALA A 164 -8.55 -14.07 -8.77
C ALA A 164 -8.14 -14.05 -7.29
N LEU A 165 -8.43 -12.95 -6.58
CA LEU A 165 -8.21 -12.84 -5.14
C LEU A 165 -9.11 -13.81 -4.36
N GLY A 166 -10.38 -13.96 -4.72
CA GLY A 166 -11.28 -14.95 -4.13
C GLY A 166 -10.75 -16.38 -4.28
N ASN A 167 -10.36 -16.74 -5.50
CA ASN A 167 -9.74 -18.03 -5.81
C ASN A 167 -8.45 -18.28 -5.00
N PHE A 168 -7.61 -17.26 -4.83
CA PHE A 168 -6.43 -17.33 -3.96
C PHE A 168 -6.82 -17.69 -2.52
N PHE A 169 -7.79 -17.00 -1.93
CA PHE A 169 -8.22 -17.28 -0.56
C PHE A 169 -8.90 -18.65 -0.41
N ASP A 170 -9.66 -19.09 -1.41
CA ASP A 170 -10.27 -20.43 -1.40
C ASP A 170 -9.23 -21.55 -1.43
N LYS A 171 -8.11 -21.34 -2.13
CA LYS A 171 -6.95 -22.23 -2.09
C LYS A 171 -6.19 -22.09 -0.76
N ALA A 172 -5.88 -20.86 -0.35
CA ALA A 172 -5.09 -20.58 0.86
C ALA A 172 -5.74 -21.16 2.12
N LYS A 173 -7.07 -21.08 2.27
CA LYS A 173 -7.81 -21.66 3.42
C LYS A 173 -7.59 -23.15 3.61
N LYS A 174 -7.20 -23.88 2.56
CA LYS A 174 -6.92 -25.31 2.59
C LYS A 174 -5.48 -25.63 3.01
N GLU A 175 -4.62 -24.62 3.07
CA GLU A 175 -3.21 -24.77 3.41
C GLU A 175 -2.96 -24.65 4.91
N PRO A 176 -1.98 -25.39 5.46
CA PRO A 176 -1.70 -25.39 6.89
C PRO A 176 -1.20 -24.02 7.41
N PHE A 177 -0.50 -23.25 6.57
CA PHE A 177 0.01 -21.92 6.96
C PHE A 177 -1.11 -20.90 7.19
N TYR A 178 -2.31 -21.09 6.64
CA TYR A 178 -3.39 -20.09 6.68
C TYR A 178 -3.75 -19.67 8.10
N LYS A 179 -3.80 -20.64 9.03
CA LYS A 179 -4.13 -20.40 10.44
C LYS A 179 -3.05 -19.64 11.22
N ASN A 180 -1.88 -19.42 10.61
CA ASN A 180 -0.75 -18.71 11.20
C ASN A 180 -0.24 -17.58 10.28
N THR A 181 -1.10 -17.02 9.43
CA THR A 181 -0.72 -15.98 8.46
C THR A 181 -1.61 -14.76 8.59
N ILE A 182 -1.01 -13.58 8.61
CA ILE A 182 -1.71 -12.29 8.47
C ILE A 182 -1.82 -11.98 6.98
N PHE A 183 -3.04 -11.82 6.48
CA PHE A 183 -3.32 -11.35 5.14
C PHE A 183 -3.73 -9.88 5.19
N VAL A 184 -3.02 -9.04 4.43
CA VAL A 184 -3.33 -7.61 4.27
C VAL A 184 -3.68 -7.36 2.81
N VAL A 185 -4.94 -7.02 2.54
CA VAL A 185 -5.43 -6.65 1.22
C VAL A 185 -5.62 -5.15 1.19
N ILE A 186 -4.81 -4.43 0.44
CA ILE A 186 -4.83 -2.97 0.35
C ILE A 186 -4.62 -2.53 -1.10
N ALA A 187 -5.30 -1.46 -1.53
CA ALA A 187 -4.98 -0.81 -2.80
C ALA A 187 -3.77 0.13 -2.66
N ASP A 188 -2.92 0.18 -3.66
CA ASP A 188 -1.78 1.09 -3.71
C ASP A 188 -2.21 2.56 -3.88
N HIS A 189 -3.26 2.81 -4.67
CA HIS A 189 -3.90 4.12 -4.84
C HIS A 189 -5.31 4.05 -5.47
N GLY A 190 -6.00 5.20 -5.46
CA GLY A 190 -7.26 5.39 -6.21
C GLY A 190 -7.06 5.41 -7.72
N ALA A 191 -8.12 5.10 -8.49
CA ALA A 191 -8.04 4.84 -9.93
C ALA A 191 -7.68 6.08 -10.79
N ARG A 192 -8.24 7.23 -10.42
CA ARG A 192 -8.13 8.50 -11.13
C ARG A 192 -8.31 9.61 -10.11
N VAL A 193 -7.62 10.71 -10.34
CA VAL A 193 -7.76 11.91 -9.53
C VAL A 193 -8.78 12.84 -10.18
N TYR A 194 -9.81 13.19 -9.42
CA TYR A 194 -10.85 14.14 -9.82
C TYR A 194 -11.07 15.17 -8.72
N GLY A 195 -11.19 16.44 -9.10
CA GLY A 195 -11.41 17.55 -8.17
C GLY A 195 -10.61 18.77 -8.58
N SER A 196 -11.03 19.94 -8.12
CA SER A 196 -10.34 21.21 -8.34
C SER A 196 -9.38 21.59 -7.21
N GLN A 197 -9.44 20.86 -6.09
CA GLN A 197 -8.53 21.03 -4.96
C GLN A 197 -7.11 20.60 -5.33
N GLU A 198 -6.09 21.19 -4.70
CA GLU A 198 -4.70 20.80 -4.97
C GLU A 198 -4.44 19.32 -4.62
N ILE A 199 -5.13 18.80 -3.59
CA ILE A 199 -5.19 17.37 -3.27
C ILE A 199 -6.65 16.98 -3.03
N PRO A 200 -7.34 16.36 -3.99
CA PRO A 200 -8.74 15.98 -3.80
C PRO A 200 -8.84 14.64 -3.04
N ILE A 201 -8.94 14.73 -1.70
CA ILE A 201 -8.87 13.60 -0.75
C ILE A 201 -9.74 12.40 -1.12
N LYS A 202 -10.95 12.62 -1.66
CA LYS A 202 -11.84 11.54 -2.14
C LYS A 202 -11.20 10.60 -3.14
N SER A 203 -10.29 11.11 -3.98
CA SER A 203 -9.57 10.28 -4.96
C SER A 203 -8.47 9.41 -4.35
N TYR A 204 -8.16 9.62 -3.07
CA TYR A 204 -7.12 8.92 -2.33
C TYR A 204 -7.69 7.87 -1.37
N GLU A 205 -9.01 7.80 -1.17
CA GLU A 205 -9.63 6.73 -0.40
C GLU A 205 -9.35 5.36 -1.03
N ILE A 206 -8.89 4.42 -0.21
CA ILE A 206 -8.55 3.05 -0.63
C ILE A 206 -9.10 2.02 0.37
N PRO A 207 -9.45 0.81 -0.11
CA PRO A 207 -9.80 -0.29 0.78
C PRO A 207 -8.56 -0.82 1.50
N LEU A 208 -8.73 -1.19 2.77
CA LEU A 208 -7.80 -2.01 3.55
C LEU A 208 -8.59 -3.06 4.32
N LEU A 209 -8.27 -4.32 4.09
CA LEU A 209 -8.81 -5.46 4.81
C LEU A 209 -7.66 -6.24 5.45
N ILE A 210 -7.74 -6.48 6.75
CA ILE A 210 -6.79 -7.33 7.47
C ILE A 210 -7.52 -8.57 7.98
N ILE A 211 -7.07 -9.74 7.53
CA ILE A 211 -7.51 -11.04 8.01
C ILE A 211 -6.33 -11.66 8.75
N ALA A 212 -6.50 -11.98 10.02
CA ALA A 212 -5.44 -12.57 10.83
C ALA A 212 -6.02 -13.52 11.89
N PRO A 213 -5.23 -14.50 12.37
CA PRO A 213 -5.64 -15.37 13.47
C PRO A 213 -6.09 -14.55 14.69
N GLY A 214 -7.26 -14.88 15.24
CA GLY A 214 -7.82 -14.21 16.41
C GLY A 214 -8.54 -12.88 16.14
N LEU A 215 -8.47 -12.31 14.93
CA LEU A 215 -9.25 -11.12 14.60
C LEU A 215 -10.71 -11.48 14.32
N LYS A 216 -11.62 -10.75 14.97
CA LYS A 216 -13.07 -10.85 14.70
C LYS A 216 -13.45 -9.92 13.55
N SER A 217 -14.44 -10.34 12.78
CA SER A 217 -14.96 -9.48 11.72
C SER A 217 -15.57 -8.20 12.28
N SER A 218 -15.15 -7.07 11.72
CA SER A 218 -15.68 -5.75 12.09
C SER A 218 -15.38 -4.73 11.00
N VAL A 219 -16.12 -3.62 11.01
CA VAL A 219 -15.79 -2.43 10.22
C VAL A 219 -15.16 -1.41 11.16
N ASN A 220 -13.94 -0.98 10.85
CA ASN A 220 -13.21 0.02 11.61
C ASN A 220 -13.19 1.36 10.85
N PRO A 221 -13.78 2.45 11.39
CA PRO A 221 -13.80 3.76 10.75
C PRO A 221 -12.60 4.65 11.10
N THR A 222 -11.58 4.12 11.79
CA THR A 222 -10.38 4.86 12.17
C THR A 222 -9.72 5.46 10.94
N LEU A 223 -9.46 6.77 10.99
CA LEU A 223 -8.67 7.46 9.98
C LEU A 223 -7.24 6.89 9.96
N GLY A 224 -6.75 6.55 8.78
CA GLY A 224 -5.37 6.13 8.59
C GLY A 224 -4.94 6.21 7.13
N SER A 225 -3.72 5.77 6.87
CA SER A 225 -3.18 5.71 5.52
C SER A 225 -2.30 4.49 5.29
N SER A 226 -1.79 4.32 4.08
CA SER A 226 -0.85 3.24 3.77
C SER A 226 0.41 3.24 4.65
N ILE A 227 0.82 4.37 5.25
CA ILE A 227 1.96 4.40 6.19
C ILE A 227 1.66 3.66 7.50
N ASP A 228 0.40 3.48 7.87
CA ASP A 228 0.00 2.80 9.10
C ASP A 228 0.09 1.28 8.96
N VAL A 229 0.26 0.75 7.75
CA VAL A 229 0.32 -0.69 7.49
C VAL A 229 1.53 -1.36 8.16
N PRO A 230 2.79 -0.91 7.97
CA PRO A 230 3.94 -1.50 8.66
C PRO A 230 3.81 -1.60 10.19
N PRO A 231 3.50 -0.52 10.95
CA PRO A 231 3.35 -0.63 12.39
C PRO A 231 2.15 -1.47 12.80
N THR A 232 1.07 -1.53 11.99
CA THR A 232 -0.08 -2.41 12.26
C THR A 232 0.31 -3.90 12.13
N ILE A 233 1.10 -4.25 11.11
CA ILE A 233 1.61 -5.63 10.94
C ILE A 233 2.52 -5.99 12.11
N LEU A 234 3.46 -5.11 12.48
CA LEU A 234 4.39 -5.37 13.58
C LEU A 234 3.68 -5.53 14.94
N ASP A 235 2.62 -4.75 15.17
CA ASP A 235 1.74 -4.85 16.35
C ASP A 235 1.01 -6.21 16.38
N LEU A 236 0.42 -6.64 15.26
CA LEU A 236 -0.23 -7.96 15.16
C LEU A 236 0.74 -9.13 15.33
N LEU A 237 1.99 -8.98 14.88
CA LEU A 237 3.05 -9.97 15.09
C LEU A 237 3.64 -9.90 16.51
N ASN A 238 3.23 -8.93 17.34
CA ASN A 238 3.79 -8.65 18.65
C ASN A 238 5.32 -8.48 18.62
N LEU A 239 5.82 -7.77 17.60
CA LEU A 239 7.25 -7.52 17.41
C LEU A 239 7.61 -6.11 17.84
N SER A 240 8.53 -5.97 18.79
CA SER A 240 9.17 -4.69 19.08
C SER A 240 10.08 -4.28 17.90
N TYR A 241 10.21 -2.98 17.67
CA TYR A 241 11.06 -2.44 16.61
C TYR A 241 11.53 -1.02 16.96
N VAL A 242 12.64 -0.60 16.36
CA VAL A 242 13.11 0.79 16.37
C VAL A 242 13.20 1.22 14.91
N SER A 243 12.52 2.31 14.57
CA SER A 243 12.45 2.79 13.18
C SER A 243 12.06 4.27 13.12
N PRO A 244 12.45 4.99 12.06
CA PRO A 244 11.94 6.32 11.74
C PRO A 244 10.52 6.27 11.11
N PHE A 245 9.69 5.30 11.51
CA PHE A 245 8.32 5.18 11.02
C PHE A 245 7.47 6.35 11.56
N PHE A 246 6.67 6.94 10.67
CA PHE A 246 5.72 8.00 11.02
C PHE A 246 4.31 7.45 11.26
N GLY A 247 4.00 6.29 10.69
CA GLY A 247 2.70 5.65 10.87
C GLY A 247 2.50 5.11 12.28
N LYS A 248 1.24 4.82 12.61
CA LYS A 248 0.83 4.24 13.89
C LYS A 248 -0.07 3.03 13.64
N SER A 249 0.10 1.97 14.44
CA SER A 249 -0.79 0.80 14.36
C SER A 249 -2.26 1.23 14.38
N LEU A 250 -3.06 0.72 13.46
CA LEU A 250 -4.50 0.98 13.37
C LEU A 250 -5.27 0.37 14.55
N PHE A 251 -4.66 -0.52 15.33
CA PHE A 251 -5.24 -1.11 16.55
C PHE A 251 -4.85 -0.37 17.84
N SER A 252 -3.90 0.56 17.78
CA SER A 252 -3.37 1.28 18.97
C SER A 252 -4.38 2.19 19.71
N GLY A 253 -5.56 2.44 19.15
CA GLY A 253 -6.54 3.38 19.72
C GLY A 253 -6.09 4.85 19.72
N SER A 254 -5.02 5.21 18.98
CA SER A 254 -4.52 6.59 18.92
C SER A 254 -5.59 7.56 18.41
N LYS A 255 -5.86 8.60 19.20
CA LYS A 255 -6.86 9.65 18.89
C LYS A 255 -6.31 10.75 17.97
N ASN A 256 -4.99 10.96 17.96
CA ASN A 256 -4.31 11.96 17.14
C ASN A 256 -3.78 11.30 15.86
N ARG A 257 -4.71 11.07 14.92
CA ARG A 257 -4.45 10.51 13.59
C ARG A 257 -4.30 11.63 12.59
N TRP A 258 -3.43 11.41 11.62
CA TRP A 258 -3.26 12.26 10.46
C TRP A 258 -2.79 11.41 9.29
N VAL A 259 -2.95 11.95 8.10
CA VAL A 259 -2.66 11.28 6.85
C VAL A 259 -1.77 12.20 6.01
N PRO A 260 -0.56 11.74 5.63
CA PRO A 260 0.22 12.40 4.61
C PRO A 260 -0.36 12.10 3.22
N LEU A 261 -0.33 13.10 2.35
CA LEU A 261 -0.78 12.98 0.97
C LEU A 261 0.24 13.58 0.03
N ASN A 262 0.31 13.09 -1.19
CA ASN A 262 1.06 13.69 -2.28
C ASN A 262 0.23 13.73 -3.56
N HIS A 263 0.18 14.91 -4.17
CA HIS A 263 -0.34 15.09 -5.52
C HIS A 263 0.65 15.92 -6.31
N ASN A 264 1.25 15.33 -7.36
CA ASN A 264 2.32 15.97 -8.12
C ASN A 264 3.47 16.43 -7.22
N ARG A 265 3.59 17.74 -6.98
CA ARG A 265 4.64 18.35 -6.14
C ARG A 265 4.13 18.77 -4.78
N ASP A 266 2.81 18.77 -4.58
CA ASP A 266 2.18 19.21 -3.36
C ASP A 266 2.16 18.06 -2.35
N ILE A 267 2.28 18.43 -1.09
CA ILE A 267 2.23 17.51 0.06
C ILE A 267 1.14 17.99 1.02
N GLY A 268 0.31 17.06 1.46
CA GLY A 268 -0.86 17.34 2.28
C GLY A 268 -0.73 16.70 3.66
N TYR A 269 -1.17 17.44 4.67
CA TYR A 269 -1.47 16.93 6.01
C TYR A 269 -2.98 16.98 6.19
N TYR A 270 -3.61 15.83 6.45
CA TYR A 270 -5.06 15.74 6.70
C TYR A 270 -5.34 15.01 8.01
N ASP A 271 -6.13 15.58 8.91
CA ASP A 271 -6.42 14.99 10.24
C ASP A 271 -7.86 14.47 10.39
N GLY A 272 -8.62 14.40 9.29
CA GLY A 272 -10.03 14.01 9.30
C GLY A 272 -10.99 15.19 9.48
N LYS A 273 -10.48 16.39 9.72
CA LYS A 273 -11.27 17.63 9.85
C LYS A 273 -10.71 18.74 8.98
N ASP A 274 -9.40 18.93 9.02
CA ASP A 274 -8.72 19.99 8.29
C ASP A 274 -7.63 19.39 7.42
N MET A 275 -7.37 20.04 6.28
CA MET A 275 -6.23 19.74 5.45
C MET A 275 -5.37 20.98 5.23
N VAL A 276 -4.06 20.82 5.41
CA VAL A 276 -3.04 21.79 5.01
C VAL A 276 -2.28 21.21 3.84
N VAL A 277 -2.24 21.94 2.72
CA VAL A 277 -1.44 21.57 1.54
C VAL A 277 -0.29 22.54 1.41
N LEU A 278 0.93 22.02 1.40
CA LEU A 278 2.15 22.77 1.14
C LEU A 278 2.51 22.63 -0.33
N GLY A 279 2.52 23.75 -1.05
CA GLY A 279 2.83 23.81 -2.47
C GLY A 279 4.18 24.47 -2.77
N LEU A 280 4.45 24.66 -4.06
CA LEU A 280 5.67 25.30 -4.53
C LEU A 280 5.78 26.76 -4.08
N ASN A 281 7.01 27.27 -4.01
CA ASN A 281 7.29 28.67 -3.65
C ASN A 281 6.69 29.09 -2.29
N LYS A 282 6.61 28.14 -1.35
CA LYS A 282 6.03 28.32 0.00
C LYS A 282 4.55 28.70 -0.03
N THR A 283 3.81 28.35 -1.08
CA THR A 283 2.35 28.48 -1.08
C THR A 283 1.73 27.48 -0.11
N ILE A 284 0.64 27.88 0.52
CA ILE A 284 -0.11 27.05 1.46
C ILE A 284 -1.59 27.19 1.15
N PHE A 285 -2.29 26.05 1.09
CA PHE A 285 -3.73 25.99 0.92
C PHE A 285 -4.36 25.29 2.10
N TYR A 286 -5.54 25.75 2.49
CA TYR A 286 -6.28 25.25 3.63
C TYR A 286 -7.65 24.75 3.20
N TYR A 287 -8.08 23.66 3.83
CA TYR A 287 -9.37 23.07 3.58
C TYR A 287 -10.03 22.59 4.86
N LEU A 288 -11.36 22.69 4.91
CA LEU A 288 -12.21 22.11 5.95
C LEU A 288 -13.01 20.95 5.36
N GLU A 289 -13.12 19.88 6.14
CA GLU A 289 -13.98 18.73 5.87
C GLU A 289 -15.46 19.12 6.07
N LYS A 290 -16.27 18.94 5.02
CA LYS A 290 -17.71 19.20 4.97
C LYS A 290 -18.45 17.91 4.61
N GLY A 291 -18.22 16.89 5.44
CA GLY A 291 -18.68 15.52 5.21
C GLY A 291 -17.60 14.65 4.57
N LYS A 292 -17.68 13.34 4.78
CA LYS A 292 -16.61 12.38 4.51
C LYS A 292 -15.97 12.54 3.12
N SER A 293 -14.68 12.84 3.12
CA SER A 293 -13.80 13.14 2.00
C SER A 293 -14.29 14.25 1.07
N ASN A 294 -15.14 15.14 1.58
CA ASN A 294 -15.57 16.35 0.89
C ASN A 294 -14.93 17.56 1.58
N ILE A 295 -14.07 18.26 0.85
CA ILE A 295 -13.26 19.34 1.40
C ILE A 295 -13.55 20.66 0.68
N GLU A 296 -13.73 21.71 1.47
CA GLU A 296 -13.97 23.07 0.99
C GLU A 296 -12.79 23.97 1.33
N LYS A 297 -12.35 24.80 0.37
CA LYS A 297 -11.25 25.72 0.57
C LYS A 297 -11.64 26.78 1.60
N THR A 298 -10.69 27.11 2.47
CA THR A 298 -10.84 28.15 3.51
C THR A 298 -9.60 29.04 3.53
N ASP A 299 -9.72 30.22 4.13
CA ASP A 299 -8.61 31.16 4.26
C ASP A 299 -7.60 30.72 5.34
N SER A 300 -8.05 29.96 6.33
CA SER A 300 -7.22 29.46 7.42
C SER A 300 -7.80 28.22 8.11
N VAL A 301 -6.93 27.52 8.82
CA VAL A 301 -7.22 26.52 9.86
C VAL A 301 -6.52 26.93 11.15
N GLU A 302 -6.67 26.15 12.22
CA GLU A 302 -5.94 26.38 13.47
C GLU A 302 -4.42 26.50 13.20
N PRO A 303 -3.75 27.60 13.61
CA PRO A 303 -2.37 27.90 13.18
C PRO A 303 -1.37 26.78 13.41
N PHE A 304 -1.48 26.03 14.51
CA PHE A 304 -0.56 24.94 14.83
C PHE A 304 -0.58 23.81 13.79
N LYS A 305 -1.67 23.64 13.01
CA LYS A 305 -1.76 22.60 11.98
C LYS A 305 -0.83 22.88 10.80
N LYS A 306 -0.67 24.15 10.44
CA LYS A 306 0.32 24.58 9.45
C LYS A 306 1.72 24.22 9.92
N ASP A 307 2.06 24.60 11.15
CA ASP A 307 3.40 24.36 11.69
C ASP A 307 3.67 22.86 11.82
N THR A 308 2.68 22.09 12.27
CA THR A 308 2.74 20.63 12.33
C THR A 308 3.01 20.01 10.95
N ALA A 309 2.28 20.44 9.91
CA ALA A 309 2.48 19.96 8.55
C ALA A 309 3.92 20.26 8.09
N ILE A 310 4.40 21.50 8.27
CA ILE A 310 5.76 21.90 7.92
C ILE A 310 6.80 21.04 8.66
N SER A 311 6.65 20.89 9.98
CA SER A 311 7.58 20.10 10.80
C SER A 311 7.65 18.65 10.34
N ILE A 312 6.52 17.98 10.09
CA ILE A 312 6.48 16.59 9.64
C ILE A 312 7.30 16.41 8.35
N PHE A 313 7.05 17.25 7.34
CA PHE A 313 7.68 17.09 6.04
C PHE A 313 9.14 17.53 6.03
N GLN A 314 9.51 18.55 6.81
CA GLN A 314 10.92 18.92 7.01
C GLN A 314 11.68 17.83 7.76
N THR A 315 11.12 17.30 8.85
CA THR A 315 11.73 16.19 9.59
C THR A 315 11.90 14.96 8.71
N ALA A 316 10.89 14.60 7.92
CA ALA A 316 11.00 13.49 6.97
C ALA A 316 12.11 13.72 5.93
N TRP A 317 12.20 14.93 5.39
CA TRP A 317 13.27 15.28 4.46
C TRP A 317 14.66 15.20 5.09
N GLU A 318 14.82 15.74 6.30
CA GLU A 318 16.07 15.72 7.04
C GLU A 318 16.47 14.29 7.42
N ILE A 319 15.55 13.46 7.91
CA ILE A 319 15.81 12.03 8.16
C ILE A 319 16.30 11.35 6.88
N TYR A 320 15.59 11.56 5.77
CA TYR A 320 15.95 10.93 4.51
C TYR A 320 17.38 11.32 4.06
N LYS A 321 17.74 12.59 4.19
CA LYS A 321 19.04 13.13 3.73
C LYS A 321 20.19 12.87 4.70
N ASN A 322 19.96 13.11 5.98
CA ASN A 322 21.01 13.28 6.98
C ASN A 322 20.93 12.24 8.11
N GLY A 323 19.79 11.57 8.29
CA GLY A 323 19.59 10.63 9.39
C GLY A 323 18.84 11.25 10.57
N LEU A 324 18.63 10.43 11.61
CA LEU A 324 18.06 10.87 12.89
C LEU A 324 19.13 11.55 13.77
#